data_AF-A0A7C3KW50-F1
#
_entry.id   AF-A0A7C3KW50-F1
#
_cell.length_a   1.000
_cell.length_b   1.000
_cell.length_c   1.000
_cell.angle_alpha   90.00
_cell.angle_beta   90.00
_cell.angle_gamma   90.00
#
_symmetry.space_group_name_H-M   'P 1'
#
loop_
_entity.id
_entity.type
_entity.pdbx_description
1 polymer ?
#
loop_
_entity_poly.entity_id
_entity_poly.type
_entity_poly.pdbx_seq_one_letter_code
_entity_poly.pdbx_strand_id
1 'polypeptide(L)'
;MAARATKGDGVRLQINAELLHVESGEQPPDLVAYAFSSGGQLLDSAPVEKGVATLSLDKSDNPRGVRVLVGPQAEEGEFNLIDLRRIGAAERLLRLDAKEVSPKVRLEIAPESWRLWLFRRCCVPGTLLKRVVTGGIPLDLPVCHATVEVYEVDPIHIILPRIPDLELERWRDILIKPERPIPPIPPGPQPDPPPFEREELIQQLRSIEMPASLQLAARVASIDNFRLELIRNPRIVWPLLCLFYPRFVRMTKICETTTDECGKFRCCFWRSIFNPDTPDLYFKAYRTIGFFKIPIYAPTPVGCHTRWNYRCGTEVVLYTTSPWARTCAPCPPVEAPNNWVLVMAIGNLSLASIRGASLDLDPTTNAGNRGLTGGGAPFGGLLRPRIEFDNSLRDSLGVKYYRVQWRKVGGTFQSLDRAVNRHYAHEVGGDVVIDQYPLGPTTVGGTPNLYEIPPAMPPTGQWSFPNVVEDTASAYFPTADFAPPAEAGKYELKIDLFDSAGNPVDIGALGIHFRVPNVEDLSGTITTEDAAHPSLNLVS
;
A
#
# COMPACT_ATOMS: atom_id res chain seq x y z
N MET A 1 15.24 -19.21 -9.42
CA MET A 1 16.40 -19.19 -10.32
C MET A 1 16.12 -20.11 -11.49
N ALA A 2 15.70 -19.57 -12.63
CA ALA A 2 15.51 -20.35 -13.85
C ALA A 2 16.85 -20.47 -14.58
N ALA A 3 17.23 -21.69 -14.92
CA ALA A 3 18.48 -22.00 -15.59
C ALA A 3 18.53 -21.33 -16.97
N ARG A 4 19.59 -20.57 -17.23
CA ARG A 4 19.95 -20.05 -18.55
C ARG A 4 20.28 -21.25 -19.45
N ALA A 5 19.37 -21.58 -20.38
CA ALA A 5 19.58 -22.65 -21.34
C ALA A 5 20.78 -22.34 -22.24
N THR A 6 21.60 -23.35 -22.46
CA THR A 6 22.83 -23.33 -23.25
C THR A 6 22.57 -22.92 -24.71
N LYS A 7 23.29 -21.89 -25.14
CA LYS A 7 23.23 -21.26 -26.47
C LYS A 7 23.92 -22.15 -27.51
N GLY A 8 23.18 -22.98 -28.24
CA GLY A 8 23.74 -23.77 -29.36
C GLY A 8 22.69 -24.60 -30.11
N ASP A 9 22.48 -24.26 -31.39
CA ASP A 9 21.61 -24.92 -32.39
C ASP A 9 20.11 -24.54 -32.46
N GLY A 10 19.77 -23.26 -32.22
CA GLY A 10 18.40 -22.70 -32.39
C GLY A 10 18.17 -21.96 -33.72
N VAL A 11 16.89 -21.83 -34.12
CA VAL A 11 16.43 -21.00 -35.25
C VAL A 11 16.53 -19.52 -34.85
N ARG A 12 17.15 -18.69 -35.70
CA ARG A 12 17.30 -17.25 -35.45
C ARG A 12 16.28 -16.46 -36.26
N LEU A 13 15.25 -15.95 -35.61
CA LEU A 13 14.20 -15.18 -36.25
C LEU A 13 14.57 -13.69 -36.24
N GLN A 14 14.70 -13.08 -37.41
CA GLN A 14 15.01 -11.65 -37.53
C GLN A 14 13.71 -10.85 -37.72
N ILE A 15 13.45 -9.94 -36.79
CA ILE A 15 12.28 -9.06 -36.79
C ILE A 15 12.72 -7.66 -37.21
N ASN A 16 12.15 -7.18 -38.32
CA ASN A 16 12.28 -5.79 -38.75
C ASN A 16 11.01 -5.06 -38.30
N ALA A 17 11.13 -4.18 -37.33
CA ALA A 17 10.03 -3.40 -36.80
C ALA A 17 10.15 -1.94 -37.24
N GLU A 18 9.05 -1.38 -37.73
CA GLU A 18 9.01 -0.01 -38.22
C GLU A 18 7.82 0.73 -37.63
N LEU A 19 8.10 1.86 -36.99
CA LEU A 19 7.07 2.82 -36.57
C LEU A 19 6.71 3.67 -37.78
N LEU A 20 5.45 3.62 -38.18
CA LEU A 20 4.96 4.44 -39.27
C LEU A 20 4.77 5.89 -38.80
N HIS A 21 5.00 6.84 -39.72
CA HIS A 21 4.72 8.28 -39.57
C HIS A 21 5.28 8.95 -38.30
N VAL A 22 6.52 8.63 -37.92
CA VAL A 22 7.23 9.36 -36.84
C VAL A 22 7.54 10.78 -37.30
N GLU A 23 7.04 11.79 -36.59
CA GLU A 23 7.25 13.20 -36.93
C GLU A 23 8.59 13.73 -36.41
N SER A 24 9.09 14.80 -37.05
CA SER A 24 10.36 15.42 -36.65
C SER A 24 10.25 16.01 -35.24
N GLY A 25 11.00 15.47 -34.29
CA GLY A 25 10.99 15.89 -32.88
C GLY A 25 10.11 15.02 -31.97
N GLU A 26 9.40 14.04 -32.52
CA GLU A 26 8.64 13.06 -31.74
C GLU A 26 9.60 12.01 -31.15
N GLN A 27 9.47 11.72 -29.84
CA GLN A 27 10.26 10.67 -29.17
C GLN A 27 9.43 9.37 -29.16
N PRO A 28 9.76 8.39 -30.02
CA PRO A 28 9.04 7.11 -30.04
C PRO A 28 9.37 6.27 -28.79
N PRO A 29 8.48 5.34 -28.40
CA PRO A 29 8.73 4.42 -27.30
C PRO A 29 9.82 3.40 -27.68
N ASP A 30 10.53 2.91 -26.66
CA ASP A 30 11.43 1.77 -26.83
C ASP A 30 10.61 0.51 -27.17
N LEU A 31 11.05 -0.19 -28.23
CA LEU A 31 10.36 -1.36 -28.77
C LEU A 31 11.06 -2.65 -28.37
N VAL A 32 10.25 -3.68 -28.13
CA VAL A 32 10.71 -5.05 -27.87
C VAL A 32 9.93 -6.00 -28.77
N ALA A 33 10.66 -6.95 -29.36
CA ALA A 33 10.08 -8.07 -30.09
C ALA A 33 9.89 -9.26 -29.15
N TYR A 34 8.75 -9.92 -29.23
CA TYR A 34 8.37 -11.05 -28.40
C TYR A 34 7.96 -12.23 -29.29
N ALA A 35 8.41 -13.44 -28.97
CA ALA A 35 7.94 -14.67 -29.60
C ALA A 35 7.18 -15.53 -28.59
N PHE A 36 5.97 -15.95 -28.96
CA PHE A 36 5.13 -16.84 -28.17
C PHE A 36 4.85 -18.14 -28.93
N SER A 37 4.70 -19.23 -28.19
CA SER A 37 4.13 -20.47 -28.73
C SER A 37 2.66 -20.29 -29.13
N SER A 38 2.11 -21.24 -29.89
CA SER A 38 0.67 -21.29 -30.17
C SER A 38 -0.20 -21.33 -28.91
N GLY A 39 0.32 -21.87 -27.80
CA GLY A 39 -0.33 -21.93 -26.49
C GLY A 39 -0.17 -20.68 -25.63
N GLY A 40 0.57 -19.65 -26.09
CA GLY A 40 0.73 -18.38 -25.38
C GLY A 40 1.87 -18.33 -24.36
N GLN A 41 2.71 -19.37 -24.29
CA GLN A 41 3.96 -19.33 -23.51
C GLN A 41 5.01 -18.48 -24.23
N LEU A 42 5.65 -17.55 -23.52
CA LEU A 42 6.78 -16.76 -24.02
C LEU A 42 7.97 -17.69 -24.30
N LEU A 43 8.50 -17.62 -25.53
CA LEU A 43 9.64 -18.40 -25.99
C LEU A 43 10.93 -17.60 -25.90
N ASP A 44 10.92 -16.35 -26.37
CA ASP A 44 12.05 -15.43 -26.33
C ASP A 44 11.59 -13.97 -26.48
N SER A 45 12.42 -13.01 -26.07
CA SER A 45 12.22 -11.58 -26.30
C SER A 45 13.55 -10.85 -26.48
N ALA A 46 13.55 -9.79 -27.29
CA ALA A 46 14.75 -8.97 -27.54
C ALA A 46 14.38 -7.51 -27.84
N PRO A 47 15.17 -6.53 -27.35
CA PRO A 47 14.98 -5.13 -27.72
C PRO A 47 15.17 -4.94 -29.23
N VAL A 48 14.40 -4.01 -29.80
CA VAL A 48 14.53 -3.61 -31.21
C VAL A 48 15.53 -2.45 -31.28
N GLU A 49 16.72 -2.73 -31.79
CA GLU A 49 17.76 -1.73 -31.99
C GLU A 49 17.83 -1.36 -33.47
N LYS A 50 17.78 -0.06 -33.78
CA LYS A 50 17.82 0.44 -35.17
C LYS A 50 16.79 -0.25 -36.09
N GLY A 51 15.60 -0.54 -35.55
CA GLY A 51 14.50 -1.18 -36.27
C GLY A 51 14.63 -2.71 -36.43
N VAL A 52 15.61 -3.34 -35.78
CA VAL A 52 15.85 -4.79 -35.91
C VAL A 52 15.97 -5.46 -34.54
N ALA A 53 15.33 -6.61 -34.38
CA ALA A 53 15.53 -7.52 -33.25
C ALA A 53 15.84 -8.94 -33.75
N THR A 54 16.59 -9.72 -32.97
CA THR A 54 16.88 -11.13 -33.27
C THR A 54 16.42 -12.00 -32.11
N LEU A 55 15.49 -12.90 -32.39
CA LEU A 55 14.96 -13.87 -31.42
C LEU A 55 15.58 -15.25 -31.68
N SER A 56 15.98 -15.92 -30.62
CA SER A 56 16.58 -17.26 -30.61
C SER A 56 15.57 -18.27 -30.11
N LEU A 57 15.13 -19.17 -30.98
CA LEU A 57 14.13 -20.17 -30.64
C LEU A 57 14.70 -21.58 -30.77
N ASP A 58 14.34 -22.49 -29.88
CA ASP A 58 14.83 -23.87 -29.92
C ASP A 58 14.44 -24.57 -31.22
N LYS A 59 15.32 -25.38 -31.81
CA LYS A 59 15.01 -26.13 -33.02
C LYS A 59 13.97 -27.21 -32.74
N SER A 60 13.04 -27.38 -33.68
CA SER A 60 11.98 -28.39 -33.60
C SER A 60 11.99 -29.17 -34.91
N ASP A 61 11.99 -30.50 -34.84
CA ASP A 61 11.94 -31.37 -36.02
C ASP A 61 10.58 -31.28 -36.74
N ASN A 62 9.53 -30.90 -36.01
CA ASN A 62 8.20 -30.67 -36.55
C ASN A 62 7.94 -29.18 -36.79
N PRO A 63 7.23 -28.84 -37.88
CA PRO A 63 6.69 -27.50 -38.09
C PRO A 63 5.90 -27.01 -36.88
N ARG A 64 6.21 -25.81 -36.39
CA ARG A 64 5.49 -25.23 -35.24
C ARG A 64 4.98 -23.82 -35.55
N GLY A 65 3.81 -23.51 -35.01
CA GLY A 65 3.27 -22.15 -35.04
C GLY A 65 3.96 -21.28 -33.98
N VAL A 66 4.51 -20.15 -34.40
CA VAL A 66 5.08 -19.13 -33.52
C VAL A 66 4.40 -17.80 -33.79
N ARG A 67 3.98 -17.13 -32.73
CA ARG A 67 3.36 -15.80 -32.81
C ARG A 67 4.39 -14.76 -32.41
N VAL A 68 4.65 -13.81 -33.30
CA VAL A 68 5.57 -12.71 -33.04
C VAL A 68 4.78 -11.44 -32.81
N LEU A 69 5.16 -10.70 -31.79
CA LEU A 69 4.60 -9.38 -31.49
C LEU A 69 5.71 -8.36 -31.35
N VAL A 70 5.45 -7.12 -31.75
CA VAL A 70 6.28 -5.96 -31.40
C VAL A 70 5.43 -4.94 -30.66
N GLY A 71 5.89 -4.56 -29.48
CA GLY A 71 5.23 -3.62 -28.59
C GLY A 71 6.24 -2.85 -27.73
N PRO A 72 5.76 -2.02 -26.79
CA PRO A 72 6.62 -1.26 -25.90
C PRO A 72 7.41 -2.19 -24.96
N GLN A 73 8.49 -1.65 -24.40
CA GLN A 73 9.24 -2.32 -23.35
C GLN A 73 8.37 -2.57 -22.11
N ALA A 74 8.34 -3.82 -21.65
CA ALA A 74 7.86 -4.20 -20.32
C ALA A 74 9.02 -4.32 -19.34
N GLU A 75 8.74 -4.15 -18.05
CA GLU A 75 9.67 -4.65 -17.02
C GLU A 75 9.68 -6.19 -17.06
N GLU A 76 10.80 -6.80 -16.67
CA GLU A 76 11.03 -8.23 -16.84
C GLU A 76 9.93 -9.06 -16.13
N GLY A 77 9.12 -9.80 -16.90
CA GLY A 77 7.99 -10.59 -16.37
C GLY A 77 6.61 -9.90 -16.38
N GLU A 78 6.50 -8.65 -16.83
CA GLU A 78 5.23 -7.90 -16.80
C GLU A 78 4.26 -8.21 -17.95
N PHE A 79 4.74 -8.66 -19.13
CA PHE A 79 3.86 -8.90 -20.28
C PHE A 79 3.68 -10.38 -20.62
N ASN A 80 2.44 -10.84 -20.60
CA ASN A 80 2.01 -12.04 -21.31
C ASN A 80 1.38 -11.69 -22.68
N LEU A 81 1.04 -12.71 -23.48
CA LEU A 81 0.45 -12.52 -24.81
C LEU A 81 -0.84 -11.68 -24.79
N ILE A 82 -1.67 -11.81 -23.75
CA ILE A 82 -2.94 -11.08 -23.64
C ILE A 82 -2.68 -9.58 -23.47
N ASP A 83 -1.68 -9.22 -22.66
CA ASP A 83 -1.34 -7.82 -22.38
C ASP A 83 -0.84 -7.10 -23.63
N LEU A 84 0.04 -7.74 -24.41
CA LEU A 84 0.54 -7.18 -25.67
C LEU A 84 -0.58 -7.01 -26.70
N ARG A 85 -1.50 -7.96 -26.80
CA ARG A 85 -2.64 -7.84 -27.71
C ARG A 85 -3.60 -6.75 -27.27
N ARG A 86 -3.79 -6.57 -25.96
CA ARG A 86 -4.65 -5.53 -25.38
C ARG A 86 -4.19 -4.11 -25.70
N ILE A 87 -2.88 -3.89 -25.79
CA ILE A 87 -2.30 -2.60 -26.18
C ILE A 87 -2.16 -2.43 -27.70
N GLY A 88 -2.59 -3.41 -28.50
CA GLY A 88 -2.48 -3.35 -29.96
C GLY A 88 -1.06 -3.50 -30.48
N ALA A 89 -0.24 -4.32 -29.82
CA ALA A 89 1.07 -4.70 -30.36
C ALA A 89 0.91 -5.30 -31.76
N ALA A 90 1.82 -4.93 -32.67
CA ALA A 90 1.80 -5.44 -34.04
C ALA A 90 2.09 -6.95 -34.03
N GLU A 91 1.18 -7.76 -34.57
CA GLU A 91 1.20 -9.21 -34.42
C GLU A 91 1.29 -9.92 -35.78
N ARG A 92 2.11 -10.98 -35.85
CA ARG A 92 2.13 -11.92 -36.98
C ARG A 92 2.29 -13.36 -36.53
N LEU A 93 1.41 -14.23 -37.02
CA LEU A 93 1.53 -15.67 -36.85
C LEU A 93 2.41 -16.26 -37.95
N LEU A 94 3.40 -17.06 -37.55
CA LEU A 94 4.37 -17.70 -38.41
C LEU A 94 4.29 -19.21 -38.25
N ARG A 95 4.57 -19.92 -39.34
CA ARG A 95 4.87 -21.35 -39.32
C ARG A 95 6.38 -21.48 -39.51
N LEU A 96 7.08 -22.01 -38.50
CA LEU A 96 8.51 -22.27 -38.59
C LEU A 96 8.73 -23.74 -38.96
N ASP A 97 9.37 -23.96 -40.11
CA ASP A 97 9.79 -25.28 -40.57
C ASP A 97 11.29 -25.49 -40.29
N ALA A 98 11.70 -26.72 -39.99
CA ALA A 98 13.09 -27.06 -39.62
C ALA A 98 14.15 -26.74 -40.69
N LYS A 99 13.73 -26.45 -41.93
CA LYS A 99 14.61 -26.12 -43.07
C LYS A 99 14.92 -24.62 -43.17
N GLU A 100 14.16 -23.76 -42.50
CA GLU A 100 14.34 -22.30 -42.59
C GLU A 100 15.08 -21.78 -41.37
N VAL A 101 16.39 -21.53 -41.55
CA VAL A 101 17.31 -21.24 -40.44
C VAL A 101 17.21 -19.79 -39.94
N SER A 102 16.79 -18.87 -40.81
CA SER A 102 16.69 -17.44 -40.48
C SER A 102 15.53 -16.70 -41.19
N PRO A 103 14.27 -16.98 -40.80
CA PRO A 103 13.14 -16.26 -41.36
C PRO A 103 13.21 -14.77 -41.01
N LYS A 104 12.87 -13.92 -41.98
CA LYS A 104 12.79 -12.46 -41.79
C LYS A 104 11.35 -12.02 -41.79
N VAL A 105 10.97 -11.24 -40.79
CA VAL A 105 9.58 -10.80 -40.60
C VAL A 105 9.56 -9.30 -40.45
N ARG A 106 8.77 -8.63 -41.29
CA ARG A 106 8.49 -7.20 -41.15
C ARG A 106 7.18 -7.02 -40.38
N LEU A 107 7.20 -6.13 -39.40
CA LEU A 107 6.06 -5.68 -38.62
C LEU A 107 6.03 -4.16 -38.65
N GLU A 108 4.95 -3.61 -39.20
CA GLU A 108 4.71 -2.17 -39.26
C GLU A 108 3.74 -1.80 -38.13
N ILE A 109 4.06 -0.74 -37.41
CA ILE A 109 3.34 -0.32 -36.22
C ILE A 109 2.69 1.03 -36.50
N ALA A 110 1.37 1.06 -36.47
CA ALA A 110 0.60 2.23 -36.85
C ALA A 110 0.64 3.34 -35.77
N PRO A 111 0.61 4.64 -36.16
CA PRO A 111 0.71 5.79 -35.24
C PRO A 111 -0.33 5.78 -34.12
N GLU A 112 -1.56 5.39 -34.44
CA GLU A 112 -2.66 5.30 -33.50
C GLU A 112 -2.42 4.29 -32.37
N SER A 113 -1.59 3.26 -32.62
CA SER A 113 -1.26 2.26 -31.60
C SER A 113 -0.10 2.74 -30.75
N TRP A 114 1.03 3.11 -31.36
CA TRP A 114 2.24 3.39 -30.61
C TRP A 114 2.21 4.71 -29.84
N ARG A 115 1.51 5.75 -30.35
CA ARG A 115 1.33 7.01 -29.61
C ARG A 115 0.51 6.81 -28.35
N LEU A 116 -0.45 5.89 -28.36
CA LEU A 116 -1.25 5.55 -27.18
C LEU A 116 -0.42 4.83 -26.11
N TRP A 117 0.65 4.12 -26.48
CA TRP A 117 1.59 3.53 -25.51
C TRP A 117 2.37 4.58 -24.73
N LEU A 118 2.39 5.86 -25.11
CA LEU A 118 3.06 6.89 -24.31
C LEU A 118 2.20 7.38 -23.14
N PHE A 119 0.86 7.22 -23.22
CA PHE A 119 -0.08 7.84 -22.29
C PHE A 119 -1.01 6.86 -21.56
N ARG A 120 -0.97 5.56 -21.90
CA ARG A 120 -1.89 4.55 -21.35
C ARG A 120 -1.29 3.63 -20.28
N ARG A 121 -0.08 3.89 -19.79
CA ARG A 121 0.46 3.21 -18.59
C ARG A 121 -0.32 3.67 -17.38
N CYS A 122 -0.77 2.72 -16.55
CA CYS A 122 -1.41 3.03 -15.29
C CYS A 122 -0.78 2.27 -14.13
N CYS A 123 -0.46 2.99 -13.06
CA CYS A 123 0.07 2.40 -11.83
C CYS A 123 -0.92 2.62 -10.68
N VAL A 124 -1.15 1.56 -9.92
CA VAL A 124 -2.03 1.50 -8.77
C VAL A 124 -1.17 1.38 -7.52
N PRO A 125 -0.94 2.47 -6.78
CA PRO A 125 -0.45 2.36 -5.42
C PRO A 125 -1.56 1.85 -4.51
N GLY A 126 -1.21 1.03 -3.53
CA GLY A 126 -2.17 0.58 -2.54
C GLY A 126 -1.54 0.09 -1.24
N THR A 127 -2.39 -0.10 -0.24
CA THR A 127 -2.04 -0.61 1.09
C THR A 127 -3.00 -1.74 1.45
N LEU A 128 -2.48 -2.86 1.93
CA LEU A 128 -3.26 -3.96 2.51
C LEU A 128 -3.08 -3.98 4.03
N LEU A 129 -4.19 -3.78 4.74
CA LEU A 129 -4.23 -3.70 6.20
C LEU A 129 -5.12 -4.80 6.77
N LYS A 130 -4.80 -5.26 7.98
CA LYS A 130 -5.64 -6.13 8.79
C LYS A 130 -6.15 -5.34 9.98
N ARG A 131 -7.46 -5.23 10.10
CA ARG A 131 -8.09 -4.60 11.27
C ARG A 131 -8.22 -5.62 12.38
N VAL A 132 -7.60 -5.34 13.53
CA VAL A 132 -7.72 -6.14 14.75
C VAL A 132 -8.32 -5.28 15.86
N VAL A 133 -9.15 -5.86 16.72
CA VAL A 133 -9.73 -5.14 17.87
C VAL A 133 -9.03 -5.63 19.12
N THR A 134 -8.27 -4.75 19.78
CA THR A 134 -7.57 -5.06 21.03
C THR A 134 -8.03 -4.07 22.09
N GLY A 135 -8.59 -4.56 23.19
CA GLY A 135 -9.09 -3.69 24.27
C GLY A 135 -10.23 -2.75 23.86
N GLY A 136 -11.00 -3.09 22.82
CA GLY A 136 -12.09 -2.26 22.29
C GLY A 136 -11.65 -1.19 21.29
N ILE A 137 -10.35 -1.08 20.98
CA ILE A 137 -9.81 -0.14 20.00
C ILE A 137 -9.48 -0.90 18.70
N PRO A 138 -9.95 -0.43 17.53
CA PRO A 138 -9.51 -0.98 16.25
C PRO A 138 -8.08 -0.51 15.95
N LEU A 139 -7.18 -1.46 15.72
CA LEU A 139 -5.81 -1.25 15.27
C LEU A 139 -5.67 -1.83 13.85
N ASP A 140 -5.13 -1.03 12.93
CA ASP A 140 -4.86 -1.47 11.57
C ASP A 140 -3.38 -1.84 11.42
N LEU A 141 -3.12 -3.12 11.16
CA LEU A 141 -1.78 -3.68 11.02
C LEU A 141 -1.47 -3.96 9.55
N PRO A 142 -0.26 -3.64 9.05
CA PRO A 142 0.11 -3.92 7.67
C PRO A 142 0.17 -5.43 7.41
N VAL A 143 -0.30 -5.86 6.24
CA VAL A 143 -0.20 -7.26 5.79
C VAL A 143 0.95 -7.38 4.80
N CYS A 144 2.03 -8.00 5.24
CA CYS A 144 3.27 -8.13 4.48
C CYS A 144 3.38 -9.42 3.69
N HIS A 145 4.16 -9.38 2.61
CA HIS A 145 4.45 -10.50 1.71
C HIS A 145 3.20 -11.21 1.16
N ALA A 146 2.08 -10.50 1.06
CA ALA A 146 0.88 -11.00 0.42
C ALA A 146 0.99 -10.80 -1.10
N THR A 147 0.57 -11.80 -1.87
CA THR A 147 0.41 -11.64 -3.32
C THR A 147 -0.90 -10.92 -3.59
N VAL A 148 -0.83 -9.74 -4.19
CA VAL A 148 -1.99 -8.96 -4.62
C VAL A 148 -2.19 -9.14 -6.12
N GLU A 149 -3.35 -9.64 -6.51
CA GLU A 149 -3.79 -9.72 -7.90
C GLU A 149 -4.78 -8.59 -8.18
N VAL A 150 -4.51 -7.83 -9.23
CA VAL A 150 -5.40 -6.77 -9.73
C VAL A 150 -6.11 -7.30 -10.98
N TYR A 151 -7.42 -7.11 -11.00
CA TYR A 151 -8.29 -7.52 -12.09
C TYR A 151 -8.97 -6.29 -12.70
N GLU A 152 -9.06 -6.25 -14.02
CA GLU A 152 -9.99 -5.36 -14.72
C GLU A 152 -11.33 -6.06 -14.87
N VAL A 153 -12.38 -5.37 -14.44
CA VAL A 153 -13.77 -5.78 -14.60
C VAL A 153 -14.28 -5.30 -15.96
N ASP A 154 -15.08 -6.13 -16.63
CA ASP A 154 -15.67 -5.76 -17.92
C ASP A 154 -16.43 -4.42 -17.80
N PRO A 155 -16.28 -3.48 -18.75
CA PRO A 155 -16.99 -2.21 -18.72
C PRO A 155 -18.49 -2.39 -18.91
N ILE A 156 -19.28 -1.42 -18.46
CA ILE A 156 -20.75 -1.49 -18.47
C ILE A 156 -21.33 -1.78 -19.85
N HIS A 157 -20.76 -1.21 -20.91
CA HIS A 157 -21.22 -1.42 -22.28
C HIS A 157 -21.01 -2.87 -22.78
N ILE A 158 -20.17 -3.66 -22.11
CA ILE A 158 -19.98 -5.10 -22.33
C ILE A 158 -20.85 -5.92 -21.37
N ILE A 159 -21.01 -5.48 -20.11
CA ILE A 159 -21.82 -6.18 -19.12
C ILE A 159 -23.31 -6.12 -19.48
N LEU A 160 -23.88 -4.93 -19.71
CA LEU A 160 -25.33 -4.71 -19.89
C LEU A 160 -25.97 -5.55 -21.01
N PRO A 161 -25.33 -5.73 -22.20
CA PRO A 161 -25.87 -6.61 -23.24
C PRO A 161 -25.93 -8.09 -22.85
N ARG A 162 -25.14 -8.53 -21.86
CA ARG A 162 -25.15 -9.92 -21.36
C ARG A 162 -26.18 -10.17 -20.26
N ILE A 163 -26.80 -9.12 -19.74
CA ILE A 163 -27.83 -9.24 -18.72
C ILE A 163 -29.15 -9.68 -19.39
N PRO A 164 -29.77 -10.78 -18.93
CA PRO A 164 -31.07 -11.24 -19.43
C PRO A 164 -32.15 -10.17 -19.28
N ASP A 165 -33.05 -10.08 -20.26
CA ASP A 165 -34.14 -9.09 -20.27
C ASP A 165 -34.99 -9.14 -18.99
N LEU A 166 -35.20 -10.34 -18.43
CA LEU A 166 -35.94 -10.52 -17.17
C LEU A 166 -35.30 -9.77 -15.99
N GLU A 167 -33.97 -9.74 -15.91
CA GLU A 167 -33.27 -9.00 -14.85
C GLU A 167 -33.32 -7.49 -15.11
N LEU A 168 -33.25 -7.06 -16.37
CA LEU A 168 -33.42 -5.65 -16.74
C LEU A 168 -34.83 -5.14 -16.43
N GLU A 169 -35.87 -5.96 -16.62
CA GLU A 169 -37.24 -5.62 -16.20
C GLU A 169 -37.36 -5.48 -14.67
N ARG A 170 -36.63 -6.31 -13.89
CA ARG A 170 -36.57 -6.14 -12.43
C ARG A 170 -35.89 -4.83 -12.03
N TRP A 171 -34.80 -4.48 -12.70
CA TRP A 171 -34.10 -3.21 -12.47
C TRP A 171 -35.00 -2.03 -12.80
N ARG A 172 -35.70 -2.09 -13.93
CA ARG A 172 -36.71 -1.10 -14.32
C ARG A 172 -37.77 -0.92 -13.25
N ASP A 173 -38.32 -2.01 -12.72
CA ASP A 173 -39.32 -1.98 -11.66
C ASP A 173 -38.82 -1.29 -10.38
N ILE A 174 -37.56 -1.52 -10.00
CA ILE A 174 -36.92 -0.90 -8.82
C ILE A 174 -36.73 0.60 -9.03
N LEU A 175 -36.29 1.01 -10.22
CA LEU A 175 -36.09 2.42 -10.54
C LEU A 175 -37.41 3.19 -10.57
N ILE A 176 -38.51 2.58 -11.04
CA ILE A 176 -39.83 3.23 -11.08
C ILE A 176 -40.53 3.19 -9.72
N LYS A 177 -40.32 2.12 -8.95
CA LYS A 177 -40.98 1.87 -7.65
C LYS A 177 -39.92 1.62 -6.56
N PRO A 178 -39.19 2.67 -6.15
CA PRO A 178 -38.08 2.54 -5.20
C PRO A 178 -38.48 1.98 -3.84
N GLU A 179 -39.76 2.12 -3.46
CA GLU A 179 -40.31 1.63 -2.19
C GLU A 179 -40.41 0.10 -2.11
N ARG A 180 -40.33 -0.63 -3.24
CA ARG A 180 -40.41 -2.09 -3.23
C ARG A 180 -39.20 -2.71 -2.52
N PRO A 181 -39.39 -3.76 -1.71
CA PRO A 181 -38.29 -4.46 -1.05
C PRO A 181 -37.42 -5.17 -2.10
N ILE A 182 -36.11 -4.94 -2.01
CA ILE A 182 -35.11 -5.59 -2.87
C ILE A 182 -34.80 -6.98 -2.31
N PRO A 183 -34.91 -8.07 -3.11
CA PRO A 183 -34.68 -9.42 -2.63
C PRO A 183 -33.25 -9.62 -2.08
N PRO A 184 -33.08 -10.45 -1.03
CA PRO A 184 -31.76 -10.70 -0.43
C PRO A 184 -30.80 -11.31 -1.44
N ILE A 185 -29.51 -10.98 -1.32
CA ILE A 185 -28.44 -11.61 -2.10
C ILE A 185 -28.38 -13.08 -1.65
N PRO A 186 -28.30 -14.06 -2.57
CA PRO A 186 -28.12 -15.46 -2.18
C PRO A 186 -26.82 -15.62 -1.37
N PRO A 187 -26.80 -16.40 -0.28
CA PRO A 187 -25.62 -16.53 0.57
C PRO A 187 -24.42 -17.02 -0.25
N GLY A 188 -23.33 -16.25 -0.18
CA GLY A 188 -22.04 -16.60 -0.79
C GLY A 188 -21.18 -17.49 0.12
N PRO A 189 -20.07 -18.04 -0.38
CA PRO A 189 -19.12 -18.83 0.42
C PRO A 189 -18.28 -17.99 1.42
N GLN A 190 -18.45 -16.67 1.47
CA GLN A 190 -17.80 -15.78 2.44
C GLN A 190 -18.84 -15.17 3.38
N PRO A 191 -18.43 -14.73 4.58
CA PRO A 191 -19.34 -14.06 5.50
C PRO A 191 -19.96 -12.87 4.78
N ASP A 192 -21.29 -12.80 4.76
CA ASP A 192 -22.01 -11.67 4.20
C ASP A 192 -21.49 -10.38 4.84
N PRO A 193 -21.38 -9.27 4.08
CA PRO A 193 -21.14 -7.98 4.70
C PRO A 193 -22.22 -7.73 5.77
N PRO A 194 -21.88 -7.04 6.87
CA PRO A 194 -22.85 -6.74 7.92
C PRO A 194 -24.08 -6.05 7.32
N PRO A 195 -25.30 -6.32 7.83
CA PRO A 195 -26.57 -5.85 7.26
C PRO A 195 -26.66 -4.33 7.04
N PHE A 196 -25.80 -3.55 7.70
CA PHE A 196 -25.68 -2.11 7.53
C PHE A 196 -25.22 -1.69 6.11
N GLU A 197 -24.26 -2.39 5.49
CA GLU A 197 -23.72 -2.01 4.18
C GLU A 197 -24.77 -2.15 3.05
N ARG A 198 -25.66 -3.14 3.16
CA ARG A 198 -26.71 -3.37 2.16
C ARG A 198 -27.83 -2.35 2.23
N GLU A 199 -28.28 -1.99 3.43
CA GLU A 199 -29.35 -1.00 3.59
C GLU A 199 -28.87 0.40 3.19
N GLU A 200 -27.63 0.74 3.51
CA GLU A 200 -26.99 1.98 3.07
C GLU A 200 -26.91 2.06 1.54
N LEU A 201 -26.53 0.96 0.87
CA LEU A 201 -26.50 0.91 -0.58
C LEU A 201 -27.88 1.08 -1.23
N ILE A 202 -28.93 0.50 -0.63
CA ILE A 202 -30.31 0.66 -1.10
C ILE A 202 -30.75 2.11 -0.93
N GLN A 203 -30.42 2.76 0.19
CA GLN A 203 -30.68 4.18 0.41
C GLN A 203 -29.92 5.05 -0.61
N GLN A 204 -28.66 4.73 -0.88
CA GLN A 204 -27.87 5.41 -1.90
C GLN A 204 -28.53 5.28 -3.27
N LEU A 205 -28.91 4.08 -3.70
CA LEU A 205 -29.60 3.86 -4.98
C LEU A 205 -30.89 4.70 -5.09
N ARG A 206 -31.67 4.77 -4.00
CA ARG A 206 -32.90 5.58 -3.94
C ARG A 206 -32.63 7.08 -3.96
N SER A 207 -31.47 7.53 -3.48
CA SER A 207 -31.09 8.94 -3.45
C SER A 207 -30.49 9.44 -4.77
N ILE A 208 -30.15 8.55 -5.71
CA ILE A 208 -29.60 8.95 -7.01
C ILE A 208 -30.68 9.65 -7.83
N GLU A 209 -30.42 10.91 -8.19
CA GLU A 209 -31.26 11.65 -9.11
C GLU A 209 -31.20 11.03 -10.51
N MET A 210 -32.31 10.46 -10.95
CA MET A 210 -32.39 9.84 -12.28
C MET A 210 -32.59 10.90 -13.36
N PRO A 211 -31.81 10.89 -14.46
CA PRO A 211 -32.04 11.77 -15.59
C PRO A 211 -33.41 11.56 -16.22
N ALA A 212 -34.02 12.65 -16.71
CA ALA A 212 -35.36 12.61 -17.30
C ALA A 212 -35.48 11.60 -18.47
N SER A 213 -34.42 11.43 -19.27
CA SER A 213 -34.38 10.46 -20.37
C SER A 213 -34.48 9.01 -19.86
N LEU A 214 -33.76 8.69 -18.78
CA LEU A 214 -33.79 7.36 -18.16
C LEU A 214 -35.13 7.11 -17.46
N GLN A 215 -35.71 8.12 -16.80
CA GLN A 215 -37.04 8.00 -16.19
C GLN A 215 -38.11 7.70 -17.25
N LEU A 216 -38.06 8.40 -18.39
CA LEU A 216 -38.97 8.17 -19.51
C LEU A 216 -38.75 6.76 -20.09
N ALA A 217 -37.49 6.37 -20.32
CA ALA A 217 -37.16 5.06 -20.86
C ALA A 217 -37.57 3.91 -19.94
N ALA A 218 -37.46 4.10 -18.62
CA ALA A 218 -37.94 3.13 -17.65
C ALA A 218 -39.47 2.96 -17.75
N ARG A 219 -40.24 4.05 -17.87
CA ARG A 219 -41.70 4.01 -17.79
C ARG A 219 -42.41 3.51 -19.04
N VAL A 220 -41.92 3.87 -20.22
CA VAL A 220 -42.69 3.73 -21.48
C VAL A 220 -41.90 3.16 -22.66
N ALA A 221 -40.57 3.00 -22.55
CA ALA A 221 -39.76 2.52 -23.67
C ALA A 221 -39.58 0.99 -23.69
N SER A 222 -39.19 0.47 -24.87
CA SER A 222 -38.79 -0.93 -25.03
C SER A 222 -37.59 -1.28 -24.14
N ILE A 223 -37.38 -2.57 -23.89
CA ILE A 223 -36.24 -3.05 -23.09
C ILE A 223 -34.89 -2.66 -23.69
N ASP A 224 -34.80 -2.60 -25.02
CA ASP A 224 -33.59 -2.17 -25.73
C ASP A 224 -33.30 -0.69 -25.54
N ASN A 225 -34.31 0.17 -25.62
CA ASN A 225 -34.16 1.59 -25.36
C ASN A 225 -33.79 1.85 -23.88
N PHE A 226 -34.39 1.11 -22.96
CA PHE A 226 -34.02 1.17 -21.55
C PHE A 226 -32.57 0.73 -21.31
N ARG A 227 -32.12 -0.36 -21.96
CA ARG A 227 -30.73 -0.83 -21.91
C ARG A 227 -29.74 0.24 -22.41
N LEU A 228 -30.05 0.90 -23.52
CA LEU A 228 -29.22 1.99 -24.07
C LEU A 228 -29.12 3.17 -23.09
N GLU A 229 -30.22 3.54 -22.44
CA GLU A 229 -30.21 4.60 -21.42
C GLU A 229 -29.45 4.21 -20.15
N LEU A 230 -29.44 2.93 -19.76
CA LEU A 230 -28.59 2.44 -18.68
C LEU A 230 -27.10 2.53 -19.03
N ILE A 231 -26.70 2.22 -20.27
CA ILE A 231 -25.31 2.35 -20.73
C ILE A 231 -24.83 3.81 -20.61
N ARG A 232 -25.72 4.77 -20.90
CA ARG A 232 -25.42 6.20 -20.80
C ARG A 232 -25.35 6.72 -19.37
N ASN A 233 -25.92 5.98 -18.42
CA ASN A 233 -26.05 6.37 -17.01
C ASN A 233 -25.40 5.35 -16.07
N PRO A 234 -24.08 5.12 -16.18
CA PRO A 234 -23.39 4.01 -15.50
C PRO A 234 -23.46 4.09 -13.96
N ARG A 235 -23.58 5.30 -13.39
CA ARG A 235 -23.69 5.50 -11.94
C ARG A 235 -24.91 4.81 -11.31
N ILE A 236 -26.00 4.65 -12.07
CA ILE A 236 -27.21 3.95 -11.62
C ILE A 236 -27.02 2.43 -11.73
N VAL A 237 -26.16 1.99 -12.65
CA VAL A 237 -25.91 0.58 -12.94
C VAL A 237 -25.00 -0.06 -11.88
N TRP A 238 -24.00 0.65 -11.34
CA TRP A 238 -23.07 0.05 -10.36
C TRP A 238 -23.74 -0.48 -9.08
N PRO A 239 -24.63 0.28 -8.40
CA PRO A 239 -25.35 -0.25 -7.24
C PRO A 239 -26.25 -1.43 -7.62
N LEU A 240 -26.86 -1.41 -8.81
CA LEU A 240 -27.69 -2.51 -9.30
C LEU A 240 -26.88 -3.78 -9.57
N LEU A 241 -25.67 -3.65 -10.14
CA LEU A 241 -24.74 -4.77 -10.32
C LEU A 241 -24.29 -5.38 -8.98
N CYS A 242 -24.07 -4.54 -7.97
CA CYS A 242 -23.79 -5.00 -6.61
C CYS A 242 -24.98 -5.76 -6.00
N LEU A 243 -26.19 -5.21 -6.10
CA LEU A 243 -27.38 -5.76 -5.45
C LEU A 243 -27.93 -7.03 -6.12
N PHE A 244 -27.82 -7.15 -7.45
CA PHE A 244 -28.62 -8.13 -8.18
C PHE A 244 -27.88 -9.30 -8.79
N TYR A 245 -26.55 -9.31 -8.99
CA TYR A 245 -25.97 -10.48 -9.66
C TYR A 245 -24.43 -10.61 -9.68
N PRO A 246 -23.82 -11.58 -8.97
CA PRO A 246 -22.38 -11.84 -9.07
C PRO A 246 -21.91 -12.59 -10.33
N ARG A 247 -22.78 -13.13 -11.21
CA ARG A 247 -22.34 -13.99 -12.35
C ARG A 247 -22.23 -13.35 -13.73
N PHE A 248 -22.61 -12.06 -13.90
CA PHE A 248 -22.51 -11.37 -15.20
C PHE A 248 -21.24 -10.52 -15.33
N VAL A 249 -20.57 -10.28 -14.19
CA VAL A 249 -19.31 -9.57 -14.13
C VAL A 249 -18.20 -10.56 -14.43
N ARG A 250 -17.52 -10.36 -15.57
CA ARG A 250 -16.25 -11.04 -15.84
C ARG A 250 -15.11 -10.14 -15.43
N MET A 251 -14.01 -10.77 -15.10
CA MET A 251 -12.80 -10.08 -14.69
C MET A 251 -11.60 -10.76 -15.35
N THR A 252 -10.66 -9.95 -15.78
CA THR A 252 -9.39 -10.40 -16.37
C THR A 252 -8.28 -9.96 -15.45
N LYS A 253 -7.38 -10.86 -15.05
CA LYS A 253 -6.20 -10.47 -14.27
C LYS A 253 -5.29 -9.63 -15.15
N ILE A 254 -4.93 -8.44 -14.68
CA ILE A 254 -4.12 -7.47 -15.45
C ILE A 254 -2.74 -7.25 -14.87
N CYS A 255 -2.55 -7.60 -13.60
CA CYS A 255 -1.28 -7.44 -12.90
C CYS A 255 -1.29 -8.22 -11.58
N GLU A 256 -0.11 -8.62 -11.15
CA GLU A 256 0.15 -9.31 -9.89
C GLU A 256 1.38 -8.68 -9.25
N THR A 257 1.33 -8.43 -7.94
CA THR A 257 2.42 -7.80 -7.17
C THR A 257 2.45 -8.37 -5.76
N THR A 258 3.42 -7.98 -4.95
CA THR A 258 3.55 -8.38 -3.55
C THR A 258 3.56 -7.17 -2.64
N THR A 259 2.99 -7.31 -1.44
CA THR A 259 3.11 -6.27 -0.41
C THR A 259 4.49 -6.29 0.25
N ASP A 260 5.00 -5.10 0.56
CA ASP A 260 6.22 -4.93 1.37
C ASP A 260 5.94 -5.12 2.88
N GLU A 261 6.96 -4.89 3.72
CA GLU A 261 6.86 -4.95 5.19
C GLU A 261 5.78 -4.00 5.74
N CYS A 262 5.50 -2.95 4.98
CA CYS A 262 4.55 -1.90 5.29
C CYS A 262 3.14 -2.17 4.75
N GLY A 263 2.91 -3.34 4.14
CA GLY A 263 1.64 -3.65 3.49
C GLY A 263 1.39 -2.83 2.23
N LYS A 264 2.35 -2.01 1.77
CA LYS A 264 2.24 -1.23 0.54
C LYS A 264 2.48 -2.13 -0.65
N PHE A 265 1.79 -1.85 -1.74
CA PHE A 265 2.02 -2.49 -3.03
C PHE A 265 1.90 -1.47 -4.15
N ARG A 266 2.60 -1.73 -5.25
CA ARG A 266 2.45 -0.99 -6.49
C ARG A 266 2.31 -1.97 -7.64
N CYS A 267 1.30 -1.73 -8.47
CA CYS A 267 0.99 -2.59 -9.60
C CYS A 267 0.77 -1.71 -10.83
N CYS A 268 1.60 -1.88 -11.86
CA CYS A 268 1.50 -1.14 -13.10
C CYS A 268 0.98 -2.04 -14.22
N PHE A 269 0.06 -1.52 -15.03
CA PHE A 269 -0.49 -2.23 -16.18
C PHE A 269 -0.79 -1.22 -17.30
N TRP A 270 -1.03 -1.75 -18.49
CA TRP A 270 -1.34 -0.93 -19.64
C TRP A 270 -2.83 -0.99 -19.98
N ARG A 271 -3.47 0.17 -20.09
CA ARG A 271 -4.88 0.24 -20.48
C ARG A 271 -5.04 -0.23 -21.92
N SER A 272 -6.13 -0.95 -22.19
CA SER A 272 -6.48 -1.36 -23.55
C SER A 272 -6.55 -0.15 -24.48
N ILE A 273 -6.02 -0.25 -25.69
CA ILE A 273 -6.23 0.78 -26.72
C ILE A 273 -7.61 0.66 -27.38
N PHE A 274 -8.21 -0.54 -27.31
CA PHE A 274 -9.51 -0.86 -27.88
C PHE A 274 -10.68 -0.49 -26.95
N ASN A 275 -10.38 -0.11 -25.71
CA ASN A 275 -11.38 0.36 -24.76
C ASN A 275 -11.11 1.83 -24.40
N PRO A 276 -12.00 2.77 -24.77
CA PRO A 276 -11.87 4.16 -24.34
C PRO A 276 -12.26 4.38 -22.87
N ASP A 277 -12.89 3.39 -22.23
CA ASP A 277 -13.39 3.49 -20.86
C ASP A 277 -12.27 3.62 -19.81
N THR A 278 -12.63 4.17 -18.65
CA THR A 278 -11.77 4.21 -17.48
C THR A 278 -11.72 2.81 -16.86
N PRO A 279 -10.56 2.30 -16.41
CA PRO A 279 -10.48 0.94 -15.91
C PRO A 279 -11.32 0.74 -14.64
N ASP A 280 -12.08 -0.34 -14.60
CA ASP A 280 -12.81 -0.79 -13.42
C ASP A 280 -11.99 -1.85 -12.69
N LEU A 281 -11.54 -1.59 -11.46
CA LEU A 281 -10.56 -2.45 -10.80
C LEU A 281 -11.16 -3.26 -9.66
N TYR A 282 -10.84 -4.55 -9.61
CA TYR A 282 -11.14 -5.45 -8.50
C TYR A 282 -9.85 -6.11 -7.99
N PHE A 283 -9.78 -6.34 -6.67
CA PHE A 283 -8.55 -6.77 -6.00
C PHE A 283 -8.76 -8.10 -5.29
N LYS A 284 -7.76 -8.98 -5.39
CA LYS A 284 -7.64 -10.15 -4.54
C LYS A 284 -6.26 -10.16 -3.90
N ALA A 285 -6.15 -10.63 -2.67
CA ALA A 285 -4.88 -10.88 -2.01
C ALA A 285 -4.82 -12.30 -1.47
N TYR A 286 -3.63 -12.88 -1.54
CA TYR A 286 -3.34 -14.26 -1.18
C TYR A 286 -2.10 -14.34 -0.31
N ARG A 287 -2.10 -15.32 0.60
CA ARG A 287 -0.90 -15.78 1.28
C ARG A 287 -0.44 -17.09 0.66
N THR A 288 0.84 -17.16 0.32
CA THR A 288 1.46 -18.39 -0.18
C THR A 288 2.08 -19.15 1.00
N ILE A 289 1.65 -20.39 1.21
CA ILE A 289 2.22 -21.30 2.22
C ILE A 289 2.58 -22.61 1.54
N GLY A 290 3.87 -22.87 1.35
CA GLY A 290 4.33 -23.99 0.53
C GLY A 290 3.80 -23.88 -0.90
N PHE A 291 3.04 -24.87 -1.35
CA PHE A 291 2.38 -24.89 -2.66
C PHE A 291 0.93 -24.37 -2.63
N PHE A 292 0.39 -24.00 -1.46
CA PHE A 292 -0.97 -23.51 -1.31
C PHE A 292 -1.05 -21.99 -1.46
N LYS A 293 -1.98 -21.51 -2.28
CA LYS A 293 -2.35 -20.10 -2.43
C LYS A 293 -3.67 -19.84 -1.69
N ILE A 294 -3.58 -19.36 -0.45
CA ILE A 294 -4.73 -19.16 0.44
C ILE A 294 -5.29 -17.75 0.25
N PRO A 295 -6.58 -17.57 -0.07
CA PRO A 295 -7.17 -16.24 -0.19
C PRO A 295 -7.25 -15.57 1.19
N ILE A 296 -6.67 -14.37 1.29
CA ILE A 296 -6.77 -13.52 2.49
C ILE A 296 -7.65 -12.29 2.24
N TYR A 297 -7.85 -11.90 0.98
CA TYR A 297 -8.79 -10.86 0.58
C TYR A 297 -9.37 -11.25 -0.78
N ALA A 298 -10.68 -11.46 -0.87
CA ALA A 298 -11.35 -11.76 -2.13
C ALA A 298 -12.85 -11.47 -1.99
N PRO A 299 -13.22 -10.22 -1.67
CA PRO A 299 -14.57 -9.92 -1.20
C PRO A 299 -15.60 -10.11 -2.31
N THR A 300 -16.77 -10.61 -1.94
CA THR A 300 -17.90 -10.83 -2.85
C THR A 300 -19.14 -10.12 -2.32
N PRO A 301 -20.05 -9.64 -3.19
CA PRO A 301 -20.06 -9.75 -4.65
C PRO A 301 -19.02 -8.87 -5.36
N VAL A 302 -18.45 -9.34 -6.49
CA VAL A 302 -17.41 -8.60 -7.24
C VAL A 302 -17.85 -7.16 -7.56
N GLY A 303 -19.07 -6.98 -8.08
CA GLY A 303 -19.58 -5.65 -8.45
C GLY A 303 -19.68 -4.64 -7.29
N CYS A 304 -19.81 -5.11 -6.04
CA CYS A 304 -19.81 -4.25 -4.85
C CYS A 304 -18.43 -3.76 -4.46
N HIS A 305 -17.40 -4.58 -4.74
CA HIS A 305 -16.02 -4.31 -4.36
C HIS A 305 -15.16 -3.91 -5.56
N THR A 306 -15.77 -3.69 -6.72
CA THR A 306 -15.14 -3.06 -7.88
C THR A 306 -15.00 -1.57 -7.64
N ARG A 307 -13.78 -1.06 -7.79
CA ARG A 307 -13.46 0.37 -7.92
C ARG A 307 -13.85 0.82 -9.32
N TRP A 308 -15.12 1.16 -9.52
CA TRP A 308 -15.63 1.62 -10.80
C TRP A 308 -15.00 2.96 -11.21
N ASN A 309 -14.62 3.12 -12.48
CA ASN A 309 -13.92 4.27 -13.03
C ASN A 309 -12.68 4.66 -12.20
N TYR A 310 -11.81 3.70 -11.90
CA TYR A 310 -10.61 3.95 -11.12
C TYR A 310 -9.73 5.03 -11.77
N ARG A 311 -9.46 6.09 -11.01
CA ARG A 311 -8.55 7.16 -11.43
C ARG A 311 -7.11 6.68 -11.27
N CYS A 312 -6.40 6.62 -12.39
CA CYS A 312 -5.03 6.14 -12.38
C CYS A 312 -4.13 6.91 -11.39
N GLY A 313 -3.30 6.19 -10.62
CA GLY A 313 -2.37 6.76 -9.65
C GLY A 313 -2.95 7.03 -8.26
N THR A 314 -4.27 6.88 -8.04
CA THR A 314 -4.86 7.09 -6.71
C THR A 314 -4.66 5.89 -5.80
N GLU A 315 -4.32 6.12 -4.53
CA GLU A 315 -4.07 5.04 -3.59
C GLU A 315 -5.33 4.20 -3.29
N VAL A 316 -5.15 2.89 -3.22
CA VAL A 316 -6.20 1.93 -2.82
C VAL A 316 -5.86 1.31 -1.47
N VAL A 317 -6.69 1.56 -0.47
CA VAL A 317 -6.60 0.86 0.83
C VAL A 317 -7.54 -0.34 0.82
N LEU A 318 -7.01 -1.50 1.18
CA LEU A 318 -7.72 -2.79 1.29
C LEU A 318 -7.68 -3.26 2.74
N TYR A 319 -8.82 -3.69 3.27
CA TYR A 319 -8.92 -4.23 4.63
C TYR A 319 -9.25 -5.72 4.59
N THR A 320 -8.45 -6.53 5.28
CA THR A 320 -8.73 -7.94 5.50
C THR A 320 -9.02 -8.24 6.96
N THR A 321 -9.95 -9.16 7.20
CA THR A 321 -10.21 -9.76 8.50
C THR A 321 -9.76 -11.23 8.55
N SER A 322 -9.09 -11.71 7.50
CA SER A 322 -8.71 -13.12 7.39
C SER A 322 -7.72 -13.51 8.50
N PRO A 323 -7.98 -14.61 9.24
CA PRO A 323 -7.03 -15.10 10.25
C PRO A 323 -5.70 -15.51 9.62
N TRP A 324 -5.70 -15.90 8.34
CA TRP A 324 -4.52 -16.32 7.60
C TRP A 324 -3.63 -15.17 7.15
N ALA A 325 -4.11 -13.92 7.22
CA ALA A 325 -3.30 -12.74 6.90
C ALA A 325 -2.17 -12.58 7.92
N ARG A 326 -0.92 -12.66 7.44
CA ARG A 326 0.28 -12.39 8.22
C ARG A 326 0.45 -10.88 8.32
N THR A 327 0.39 -10.37 9.54
CA THR A 327 0.68 -8.96 9.81
C THR A 327 2.19 -8.78 10.00
N CYS A 328 2.68 -7.61 9.65
CA CYS A 328 4.01 -7.15 10.03
C CYS A 328 3.90 -6.04 11.08
N ALA A 329 5.05 -5.63 11.61
CA ALA A 329 5.13 -4.48 12.51
C ALA A 329 4.47 -3.27 11.83
N PRO A 330 3.75 -2.41 12.57
CA PRO A 330 3.26 -1.15 12.03
C PRO A 330 4.38 -0.43 11.28
N CYS A 331 4.07 0.13 10.11
CA CYS A 331 5.01 1.00 9.44
C CYS A 331 5.50 2.07 10.41
N PRO A 332 6.80 2.39 10.41
CA PRO A 332 7.27 3.54 11.14
C PRO A 332 6.45 4.75 10.63
N PRO A 333 5.68 5.43 11.50
CA PRO A 333 4.76 6.48 11.08
C PRO A 333 5.48 7.78 10.70
N VAL A 334 6.82 7.77 10.77
CA VAL A 334 7.69 8.93 10.75
C VAL A 334 8.41 9.01 9.41
N GLU A 335 8.12 10.06 8.64
CA GLU A 335 8.92 10.46 7.48
C GLU A 335 10.02 11.42 7.95
N ALA A 336 11.20 10.89 8.29
CA ALA A 336 12.37 11.66 8.68
C ALA A 336 13.63 11.23 7.91
N PRO A 337 14.59 12.13 7.62
CA PRO A 337 15.90 11.76 7.10
C PRO A 337 16.63 10.85 8.10
N ASN A 338 17.42 9.87 7.63
CA ASN A 338 18.18 8.94 8.48
C ASN A 338 18.95 9.61 9.64
N ASN A 339 19.29 8.81 10.65
CA ASN A 339 20.07 9.20 11.84
C ASN A 339 19.27 10.12 12.78
N TRP A 340 18.04 9.76 13.12
CA TRP A 340 17.16 10.60 13.94
C TRP A 340 16.76 9.98 15.28
N VAL A 341 16.46 10.85 16.24
CA VAL A 341 15.77 10.52 17.49
C VAL A 341 14.53 11.38 17.58
N LEU A 342 13.34 10.78 17.54
CA LEU A 342 12.07 11.49 17.59
C LEU A 342 11.53 11.48 19.02
N VAL A 343 11.40 12.66 19.61
CA VAL A 343 10.63 12.82 20.85
C VAL A 343 9.18 13.06 20.44
N MET A 344 8.40 11.98 20.43
CA MET A 344 7.06 11.99 19.81
C MET A 344 6.00 12.61 20.71
N ALA A 345 5.91 12.14 21.95
CA ALA A 345 4.79 12.48 22.82
C ALA A 345 5.15 12.37 24.31
N ILE A 346 4.32 12.99 25.16
CA ILE A 346 4.23 12.65 26.58
C ILE A 346 2.89 11.92 26.79
N GLY A 347 2.96 10.62 27.10
CA GLY A 347 1.78 9.76 27.04
C GLY A 347 1.23 9.71 25.62
N ASN A 348 -0.03 10.10 25.42
CA ASN A 348 -0.63 10.20 24.09
C ASN A 348 -0.72 11.64 23.55
N LEU A 349 -0.17 12.63 24.28
CA LEU A 349 -0.19 14.02 23.83
C LEU A 349 1.05 14.30 22.99
N SER A 350 0.84 14.60 21.71
CA SER A 350 1.91 15.00 20.78
C SER A 350 2.71 16.19 21.33
N LEU A 351 4.03 16.19 21.09
CA LEU A 351 4.86 17.37 21.38
C LEU A 351 4.42 18.61 20.59
N ALA A 352 3.77 18.43 19.44
CA ALA A 352 3.17 19.52 18.66
C ALA A 352 2.10 20.29 19.45
N SER A 353 1.48 19.67 20.46
CA SER A 353 0.49 20.28 21.33
C SER A 353 1.08 20.88 22.62
N ILE A 354 2.41 21.02 22.72
CA ILE A 354 3.13 21.54 23.89
C ILE A 354 3.86 22.83 23.52
N ARG A 355 3.64 23.88 24.32
CA ARG A 355 4.24 25.20 24.11
C ARG A 355 5.75 25.16 24.30
N GLY A 356 6.49 25.55 23.25
CA GLY A 356 7.95 25.52 23.20
C GLY A 356 8.55 24.29 22.49
N ALA A 357 7.71 23.36 22.02
CA ALA A 357 8.09 22.20 21.21
C ALA A 357 7.35 22.14 19.86
N SER A 358 6.65 23.21 19.48
CA SER A 358 5.79 23.31 18.31
C SER A 358 5.91 24.67 17.66
N LEU A 359 6.15 24.72 16.35
CA LEU A 359 6.18 25.96 15.58
C LEU A 359 4.79 26.61 15.49
N ASP A 360 3.73 25.82 15.43
CA ASP A 360 2.35 26.34 15.40
C ASP A 360 1.99 27.07 16.70
N LEU A 361 2.53 26.62 17.83
CA LEU A 361 2.32 27.25 19.13
C LEU A 361 3.36 28.33 19.44
N ASP A 362 4.44 28.45 18.66
CA ASP A 362 5.52 29.42 18.88
C ASP A 362 5.01 30.88 19.00
N PRO A 363 4.12 31.38 18.11
CA PRO A 363 3.64 32.77 18.18
C PRO A 363 2.96 33.14 19.50
N THR A 364 2.48 32.14 20.26
CA THR A 364 1.80 32.33 21.53
C THR A 364 2.58 31.76 22.72
N THR A 365 3.80 31.26 22.49
CA THR A 365 4.69 30.72 23.53
C THR A 365 5.49 31.84 24.17
N ASN A 366 5.51 31.89 25.50
CA ASN A 366 6.27 32.85 26.30
C ASN A 366 6.85 32.18 27.54
N ALA A 367 7.62 32.93 28.32
CA ALA A 367 8.23 32.41 29.54
C ALA A 367 7.20 31.87 30.56
N GLY A 368 5.97 32.38 30.60
CA GLY A 368 4.95 31.97 31.57
C GLY A 368 4.22 30.66 31.23
N ASN A 369 4.07 30.34 29.95
CA ASN A 369 3.26 29.19 29.50
C ASN A 369 4.09 28.07 28.82
N ARG A 370 5.39 28.24 28.70
CA ARG A 370 6.32 27.22 28.19
C ARG A 370 6.21 25.92 29.00
N GLY A 371 6.08 24.79 28.30
CA GLY A 371 5.90 23.47 28.89
C GLY A 371 4.46 23.15 29.29
N LEU A 372 3.49 24.05 29.08
CA LEU A 372 2.06 23.76 29.19
C LEU A 372 1.52 23.25 27.85
N THR A 373 0.36 22.61 27.88
CA THR A 373 -0.35 22.23 26.64
C THR A 373 -0.80 23.48 25.87
N GLY A 374 -1.20 23.32 24.59
CA GLY A 374 -1.79 24.39 23.79
C GLY A 374 -2.96 25.09 24.50
N GLY A 375 -3.76 24.32 25.25
CA GLY A 375 -4.87 24.81 26.09
C GLY A 375 -4.44 25.38 27.46
N GLY A 376 -3.14 25.40 27.78
CA GLY A 376 -2.60 26.00 29.00
C GLY A 376 -2.62 25.09 30.23
N ALA A 377 -2.86 23.78 30.07
CA ALA A 377 -2.85 22.84 31.19
C ALA A 377 -1.42 22.41 31.58
N PRO A 378 -1.10 22.29 32.88
CA PRO A 378 0.17 21.73 33.34
C PRO A 378 0.15 20.19 33.30
N PHE A 379 1.33 19.59 33.32
CA PHE A 379 1.52 18.15 33.44
C PHE A 379 1.66 17.72 34.91
N GLY A 380 1.19 16.52 35.24
CA GLY A 380 1.29 15.93 36.57
C GLY A 380 1.06 14.42 36.54
N GLY A 381 1.34 13.73 37.64
CA GLY A 381 1.18 12.28 37.74
C GLY A 381 2.45 11.53 37.34
N LEU A 382 2.33 10.62 36.37
CA LEU A 382 3.46 9.85 35.86
C LEU A 382 3.62 10.13 34.37
N LEU A 383 4.60 10.96 34.04
CA LEU A 383 4.86 11.34 32.66
C LEU A 383 5.65 10.22 31.98
N ARG A 384 5.21 9.84 30.78
CA ARG A 384 5.80 8.75 29.99
C ARG A 384 6.23 9.28 28.64
N PRO A 385 7.46 9.79 28.50
CA PRO A 385 7.99 10.18 27.20
C PRO A 385 7.96 8.98 26.24
N ARG A 386 7.44 9.21 25.03
CA ARG A 386 7.52 8.29 23.91
C ARG A 386 8.62 8.78 22.99
N ILE A 387 9.68 8.00 22.88
CA ILE A 387 10.86 8.30 22.08
C ILE A 387 11.03 7.18 21.06
N GLU A 388 11.12 7.54 19.79
CA GLU A 388 11.44 6.64 18.68
C GLU A 388 12.86 6.92 18.17
N PHE A 389 13.48 5.87 17.65
CA PHE A 389 14.87 5.85 17.26
C PHE A 389 14.99 5.31 15.85
N ASP A 390 15.78 5.96 15.02
CA ASP A 390 16.11 5.43 13.70
C ASP A 390 16.99 4.17 13.81
N ASN A 391 16.74 3.19 12.94
CA ASN A 391 17.49 1.92 12.97
C ASN A 391 18.99 2.13 12.69
N SER A 392 19.34 3.14 11.89
CA SER A 392 20.73 3.48 11.56
C SER A 392 21.60 3.76 12.79
N LEU A 393 21.00 4.22 13.91
CA LEU A 393 21.70 4.48 15.16
C LEU A 393 22.43 3.21 15.63
N ARG A 394 21.74 2.07 15.61
CA ARG A 394 22.30 0.77 15.97
C ARG A 394 23.14 0.18 14.84
N ASP A 395 22.58 0.18 13.64
CA ASP A 395 23.09 -0.65 12.54
C ASP A 395 24.36 -0.07 11.91
N SER A 396 24.52 1.26 11.94
CA SER A 396 25.59 1.95 11.22
C SER A 396 26.40 2.93 12.08
N LEU A 397 25.78 3.53 13.09
CA LEU A 397 26.43 4.56 13.92
C LEU A 397 26.98 4.03 15.26
N GLY A 398 26.74 2.75 15.58
CA GLY A 398 27.26 2.12 16.79
C GLY A 398 26.63 2.64 18.10
N VAL A 399 25.52 3.37 18.00
CA VAL A 399 24.75 3.89 19.13
C VAL A 399 23.75 2.84 19.57
N LYS A 400 23.87 2.36 20.82
CA LYS A 400 23.08 1.23 21.31
C LYS A 400 22.20 1.57 22.49
N TYR A 401 22.58 2.55 23.30
CA TYR A 401 21.87 2.88 24.51
C TYR A 401 21.49 4.36 24.57
N TYR A 402 20.45 4.67 25.32
CA TYR A 402 20.06 6.02 25.67
C TYR A 402 19.86 6.16 27.18
N ARG A 403 19.87 7.39 27.67
CA ARG A 403 19.50 7.72 29.05
C ARG A 403 18.64 8.96 29.08
N VAL A 404 17.56 8.91 29.85
CA VAL A 404 16.73 10.08 30.13
C VAL A 404 17.05 10.61 31.52
N GLN A 405 17.34 11.91 31.58
CA GLN A 405 17.62 12.63 32.81
C GLN A 405 16.64 13.78 32.99
N TRP A 406 16.46 14.24 34.22
CA TRP A 406 15.60 15.38 34.54
C TRP A 406 16.27 16.29 35.57
N ARG A 407 15.87 17.57 35.55
CA ARG A 407 16.16 18.51 36.64
C ARG A 407 15.02 19.49 36.81
N LYS A 408 14.86 20.04 38.01
CA LYS A 408 14.17 21.33 38.16
C LYS A 408 15.05 22.42 37.53
N VAL A 409 14.48 23.39 36.83
CA VAL A 409 15.25 24.47 36.17
C VAL A 409 16.22 25.11 37.16
N GLY A 410 17.52 25.16 36.81
CA GLY A 410 18.61 25.64 37.66
C GLY A 410 19.25 24.58 38.58
N GLY A 411 18.72 23.35 38.62
CA GLY A 411 19.24 22.23 39.41
C GLY A 411 20.26 21.35 38.69
N THR A 412 20.59 20.22 39.32
CA THR A 412 21.47 19.17 38.76
C THR A 412 20.63 18.06 38.12
N PHE A 413 21.08 17.53 36.98
CA PHE A 413 20.42 16.42 36.31
C PHE A 413 20.51 15.11 37.11
N GLN A 414 19.37 14.45 37.25
CA GLN A 414 19.22 13.12 37.84
C GLN A 414 18.71 12.15 36.78
N SER A 415 19.15 10.89 36.82
CA SER A 415 18.75 9.89 35.82
C SER A 415 17.45 9.21 36.22
N LEU A 416 16.61 8.92 35.23
CA LEU A 416 15.44 8.06 35.42
C LEU A 416 15.90 6.59 35.41
N ASP A 417 15.40 5.80 36.36
CA ASP A 417 15.88 4.44 36.67
C ASP A 417 14.76 3.39 36.72
N ARG A 418 13.53 3.74 36.31
CA ARG A 418 12.43 2.77 36.27
C ARG A 418 12.53 1.85 35.05
N ALA A 419 12.26 0.56 35.27
CA ALA A 419 12.32 -0.44 34.22
C ALA A 419 11.43 -0.15 33.01
N VAL A 420 11.98 -0.32 31.81
CA VAL A 420 11.28 -0.19 30.52
C VAL A 420 11.37 -1.52 29.78
N ASN A 421 10.22 -2.02 29.30
CA ASN A 421 10.12 -3.29 28.59
C ASN A 421 9.36 -3.10 27.26
N ARG A 422 9.54 -4.06 26.36
CA ARG A 422 8.71 -4.28 25.17
C ARG A 422 8.20 -5.71 25.18
N HIS A 423 7.16 -6.02 24.43
CA HIS A 423 6.69 -7.41 24.28
C HIS A 423 6.86 -7.91 22.84
N TYR A 424 7.08 -9.20 22.67
CA TYR A 424 7.09 -9.83 21.36
C TYR A 424 6.34 -11.17 21.39
N ALA A 425 5.66 -11.49 20.29
CA ALA A 425 4.86 -12.69 20.13
C ALA A 425 5.59 -13.71 19.25
N HIS A 426 5.64 -14.97 19.68
CA HIS A 426 6.22 -16.08 18.91
C HIS A 426 5.48 -17.41 19.20
N GLU A 427 5.69 -18.42 18.36
CA GLU A 427 5.06 -19.73 18.53
C GLU A 427 5.96 -20.68 19.33
N VAL A 428 5.40 -21.32 20.37
CA VAL A 428 6.07 -22.34 21.18
C VAL A 428 5.15 -23.56 21.23
N GLY A 429 5.57 -24.68 20.62
CA GLY A 429 4.78 -25.91 20.63
C GLY A 429 3.42 -25.82 19.91
N GLY A 430 3.25 -24.84 19.01
CA GLY A 430 1.99 -24.57 18.31
C GLY A 430 1.08 -23.54 18.99
N ASP A 431 1.43 -23.08 20.20
CA ASP A 431 0.72 -22.03 20.91
C ASP A 431 1.43 -20.67 20.73
N VAL A 432 0.65 -19.59 20.67
CA VAL A 432 1.18 -18.22 20.61
C VAL A 432 1.51 -17.74 22.03
N VAL A 433 2.77 -17.40 22.25
CA VAL A 433 3.30 -16.86 23.51
C VAL A 433 3.74 -15.41 23.30
N ILE A 434 3.45 -14.55 24.28
CA ILE A 434 3.89 -13.14 24.30
C ILE A 434 4.88 -12.96 25.45
N ASP A 435 6.14 -12.73 25.13
CA ASP A 435 7.24 -12.59 26.08
C ASP A 435 7.68 -11.13 26.24
N GLN A 436 8.30 -10.83 27.37
CA GLN A 436 8.89 -9.52 27.68
C GLN A 436 10.34 -9.45 27.22
N TYR A 437 10.70 -8.33 26.61
CA TYR A 437 12.05 -7.91 26.26
C TYR A 437 12.46 -6.71 27.13
N PRO A 438 13.36 -6.89 28.11
CA PRO A 438 13.80 -5.80 28.98
C PRO A 438 14.79 -4.89 28.26
N LEU A 439 14.51 -3.59 28.23
CA LEU A 439 15.41 -2.59 27.64
C LEU A 439 16.35 -1.96 28.67
N GLY A 440 15.92 -1.84 29.92
CA GLY A 440 16.73 -1.25 30.99
C GLY A 440 15.88 -0.92 32.22
N PRO A 441 16.48 -0.32 33.26
CA PRO A 441 17.85 0.18 33.29
C PRO A 441 18.89 -0.95 33.33
N THR A 442 20.07 -0.70 32.76
CA THR A 442 21.24 -1.56 32.85
C THR A 442 22.51 -0.75 33.08
N THR A 443 23.59 -1.42 33.50
CA THR A 443 24.92 -0.83 33.63
C THR A 443 25.83 -1.39 32.54
N VAL A 444 26.38 -0.51 31.71
CA VAL A 444 27.30 -0.88 30.60
C VAL A 444 28.60 -0.11 30.77
N GLY A 445 29.74 -0.80 30.79
CA GLY A 445 31.05 -0.14 30.93
C GLY A 445 31.22 0.68 32.23
N GLY A 446 30.44 0.38 33.26
CA GLY A 446 30.42 1.17 34.51
C GLY A 446 29.46 2.36 34.50
N THR A 447 28.81 2.66 33.37
CA THR A 447 27.78 3.70 33.27
C THR A 447 26.41 3.12 33.64
N PRO A 448 25.76 3.58 34.74
CA PRO A 448 24.46 3.08 35.15
C PRO A 448 23.29 3.78 34.43
N ASN A 449 22.09 3.22 34.61
CA ASN A 449 20.81 3.77 34.15
C ASN A 449 20.74 3.97 32.63
N LEU A 450 21.28 3.01 31.89
CA LEU A 450 21.19 2.97 30.43
C LEU A 450 20.02 2.09 29.99
N TYR A 451 19.38 2.46 28.90
CA TYR A 451 18.30 1.72 28.27
C TYR A 451 18.71 1.37 26.84
N GLU A 452 18.55 0.11 26.45
CA GLU A 452 18.81 -0.31 25.08
C GLU A 452 17.80 0.38 24.14
N ILE A 453 18.30 0.99 23.06
CA ILE A 453 17.45 1.42 21.95
C ILE A 453 16.80 0.16 21.39
N PRO A 454 15.46 0.04 21.26
CA PRO A 454 14.84 -1.20 20.78
C PRO A 454 15.43 -1.66 19.43
N PRO A 455 15.79 -2.96 19.25
CA PRO A 455 16.20 -3.43 17.94
C PRO A 455 15.02 -3.42 16.96
N ALA A 456 15.31 -3.22 15.67
CA ALA A 456 14.29 -3.19 14.61
C ALA A 456 13.41 -4.46 14.63
N MET A 457 14.04 -5.61 14.87
CA MET A 457 13.39 -6.90 15.01
C MET A 457 13.52 -7.42 16.44
N PRO A 458 12.49 -8.10 16.97
CA PRO A 458 12.61 -8.79 18.25
C PRO A 458 13.57 -9.99 18.13
N PRO A 459 14.04 -10.56 19.27
CA PRO A 459 14.89 -11.75 19.25
C PRO A 459 14.28 -12.93 18.47
N THR A 460 12.97 -13.13 18.59
CA THR A 460 12.20 -14.09 17.79
C THR A 460 10.79 -13.54 17.54
N GLY A 461 10.11 -14.07 16.53
CA GLY A 461 8.71 -13.70 16.25
C GLY A 461 8.55 -12.24 15.80
N GLN A 462 7.58 -11.53 16.39
CA GLN A 462 7.22 -10.15 16.03
C GLN A 462 6.97 -9.29 17.27
N TRP A 463 7.29 -7.99 17.22
CA TRP A 463 6.91 -7.06 18.28
C TRP A 463 5.39 -7.06 18.50
N SER A 464 4.97 -6.96 19.75
CA SER A 464 3.58 -6.97 20.18
C SER A 464 3.35 -5.90 21.24
N PHE A 465 2.13 -5.36 21.29
CA PHE A 465 1.78 -4.24 22.18
C PHE A 465 0.55 -4.60 23.03
N PRO A 466 0.62 -5.63 23.88
CA PRO A 466 -0.50 -6.03 24.74
C PRO A 466 -0.95 -4.90 25.67
N ASN A 467 -0.04 -4.00 26.06
CA ASN A 467 -0.36 -2.78 26.79
C ASN A 467 0.33 -1.58 26.13
N VAL A 468 -0.36 -0.96 25.17
CA VAL A 468 0.16 0.18 24.39
C VAL A 468 0.75 1.30 25.27
N VAL A 469 0.21 1.56 26.46
CA VAL A 469 0.72 2.62 27.35
C VAL A 469 2.13 2.28 27.86
N GLU A 470 2.36 1.03 28.26
CA GLU A 470 3.64 0.59 28.80
C GLU A 470 4.62 0.23 27.67
N ASP A 471 4.12 -0.40 26.60
CA ASP A 471 4.90 -0.87 25.45
C ASP A 471 5.36 0.23 24.50
N THR A 472 4.87 1.47 24.68
CA THR A 472 5.35 2.63 23.92
C THR A 472 6.14 3.63 24.76
N ALA A 473 6.13 3.48 26.10
CA ALA A 473 6.88 4.36 26.98
C ALA A 473 8.39 4.10 26.84
N SER A 474 9.19 5.16 26.78
CA SER A 474 10.66 5.09 26.71
C SER A 474 11.33 5.50 28.03
N ALA A 475 10.59 6.15 28.93
CA ALA A 475 11.00 6.47 30.30
C ALA A 475 9.79 6.76 31.17
N TYR A 476 10.01 6.88 32.49
CA TYR A 476 8.97 7.19 33.47
C TYR A 476 9.44 8.30 34.40
N PHE A 477 8.75 9.44 34.36
CA PHE A 477 9.05 10.59 35.20
C PHE A 477 7.94 10.80 36.24
N PRO A 478 8.16 10.41 37.51
CA PRO A 478 7.13 10.36 38.54
C PRO A 478 6.92 11.73 39.19
N THR A 479 6.31 12.67 38.46
CA THR A 479 6.06 14.02 38.97
C THR A 479 5.06 14.06 40.14
N ALA A 480 4.30 12.99 40.35
CA ALA A 480 3.43 12.81 41.52
C ALA A 480 4.19 12.73 42.85
N ASP A 481 5.45 12.30 42.82
CA ASP A 481 6.27 12.14 44.03
C ASP A 481 6.82 13.48 44.53
N PHE A 482 6.64 14.56 43.75
CA PHE A 482 7.04 15.92 44.10
C PHE A 482 6.00 16.57 45.03
N ALA A 483 6.04 16.19 46.30
CA ALA A 483 5.30 16.83 47.37
C ALA A 483 6.28 17.45 48.40
N PRO A 484 6.11 18.72 48.82
CA PRO A 484 4.91 19.58 48.72
C PRO A 484 4.94 20.59 47.53
N PRO A 485 3.93 21.48 47.35
CA PRO A 485 3.81 22.43 46.22
C PRO A 485 5.04 23.31 45.91
N ALA A 486 5.98 23.44 46.86
CA ALA A 486 7.27 24.08 46.63
C ALA A 486 8.11 23.36 45.56
N GLU A 487 7.85 22.07 45.32
CA GLU A 487 8.50 21.30 44.28
C GLU A 487 7.87 21.54 42.90
N ALA A 488 6.60 21.96 42.80
CA ALA A 488 6.01 22.35 41.53
C ALA A 488 6.81 23.44 40.80
N GLY A 489 6.72 23.46 39.47
CA GLY A 489 7.41 24.44 38.64
C GLY A 489 7.86 23.85 37.31
N LYS A 490 8.92 24.44 36.76
CA LYS A 490 9.48 24.02 35.47
C LYS A 490 10.57 22.99 35.66
N TYR A 491 10.50 21.97 34.82
CA TYR A 491 11.47 20.88 34.75
C TYR A 491 11.99 20.76 33.33
N GLU A 492 13.24 20.33 33.22
CA GLU A 492 13.89 20.04 31.95
C GLU A 492 14.18 18.55 31.91
N LEU A 493 13.86 17.92 30.78
CA LEU A 493 14.27 16.56 30.46
C LEU A 493 15.43 16.62 29.46
N LYS A 494 16.37 15.70 29.60
CA LYS A 494 17.54 15.56 28.72
C LYS A 494 17.67 14.10 28.29
N ILE A 495 18.01 13.90 27.02
CA ILE A 495 18.23 12.58 26.42
C ILE A 495 19.69 12.53 25.98
N ASP A 496 20.46 11.62 26.54
CA ASP A 496 21.85 11.34 26.13
C ASP A 496 21.91 10.01 25.37
N LEU A 497 22.81 9.90 24.40
CA LEU A 497 23.06 8.68 23.62
C LEU A 497 24.42 8.06 23.96
N PHE A 498 24.51 6.74 23.90
CA PHE A 498 25.70 5.98 24.28
C PHE A 498 26.01 4.85 23.29
N ASP A 499 27.29 4.56 23.14
CA ASP A 499 27.81 3.48 22.30
C ASP A 499 27.59 2.10 22.95
N SER A 500 27.97 1.05 22.24
CA SER A 500 27.88 -0.33 22.75
C SER A 500 28.72 -0.63 24.01
N ALA A 501 29.71 0.20 24.33
CA ALA A 501 30.56 0.08 25.51
C ALA A 501 30.08 0.94 26.69
N GLY A 502 29.02 1.74 26.51
CA GLY A 502 28.46 2.62 27.55
C GLY A 502 29.13 3.99 27.64
N ASN A 503 29.90 4.40 26.63
CA ASN A 503 30.47 5.75 26.54
C ASN A 503 29.49 6.71 25.87
N PRO A 504 29.45 8.01 26.28
CA PRO A 504 28.62 9.00 25.62
C PRO A 504 29.04 9.22 24.17
N VAL A 505 28.04 9.41 23.30
CA VAL A 505 28.22 9.63 21.86
C VAL A 505 28.24 11.12 21.54
N ASP A 506 29.11 11.53 20.61
CA ASP A 506 29.06 12.85 20.00
C ASP A 506 28.00 12.88 18.89
N ILE A 507 26.86 13.47 19.22
CA ILE A 507 25.65 13.51 18.39
C ILE A 507 25.91 14.33 17.11
N GLY A 508 26.61 15.45 17.22
CA GLY A 508 26.92 16.32 16.09
C GLY A 508 27.93 15.69 15.13
N ALA A 509 28.96 15.02 15.67
CA ALA A 509 29.96 14.33 14.84
C ALA A 509 29.38 13.15 14.06
N LEU A 510 28.37 12.46 14.61
CA LEU A 510 27.68 11.36 13.94
C LEU A 510 26.52 11.82 13.04
N GLY A 511 26.26 13.13 12.95
CA GLY A 511 25.15 13.67 12.15
C GLY A 511 23.79 13.18 12.61
N ILE A 512 23.61 13.01 13.93
CA ILE A 512 22.34 12.59 14.53
C ILE A 512 21.48 13.82 14.77
N HIS A 513 20.21 13.77 14.38
CA HIS A 513 19.26 14.88 14.53
C HIS A 513 18.13 14.52 15.50
N PHE A 514 17.90 15.34 16.51
CA PHE A 514 16.66 15.25 17.29
C PHE A 514 15.50 15.86 16.52
N ARG A 515 14.36 15.19 16.57
CA ARG A 515 13.13 15.58 15.87
C ARG A 515 11.96 15.68 16.83
N VAL A 516 11.00 16.52 16.47
CA VAL A 516 9.68 16.61 17.12
C VAL A 516 8.58 16.56 16.05
N PRO A 517 7.40 15.99 16.35
CA PRO A 517 6.28 16.02 15.41
C PRO A 517 5.77 17.45 15.20
N ASN A 518 5.29 17.74 14.01
CA ASN A 518 4.56 18.97 13.70
C ASN A 518 3.06 18.74 13.45
N VAL A 519 2.56 17.59 13.89
CA VAL A 519 1.14 17.23 13.87
C VAL A 519 0.64 16.92 15.28
N GLU A 520 -0.57 17.37 15.59
CA GLU A 520 -1.22 17.08 16.88
C GLU A 520 -1.83 15.67 16.92
N ASP A 521 -2.35 15.19 15.79
CA ASP A 521 -2.93 13.86 15.63
C ASP A 521 -1.86 12.85 15.22
N LEU A 522 -1.65 11.84 16.08
CA LEU A 522 -0.66 10.78 15.89
C LEU A 522 -1.24 9.51 15.24
N SER A 523 -2.47 9.54 14.74
CA SER A 523 -3.12 8.40 14.08
C SER A 523 -2.81 8.26 12.59
N GLY A 524 -2.37 9.34 11.94
CA GLY A 524 -2.01 9.40 10.53
C GLY A 524 -0.50 9.42 10.28
N THR A 525 -0.09 9.92 9.11
CA THR A 525 1.32 10.18 8.81
C THR A 525 1.86 11.26 9.74
N ILE A 526 2.97 10.98 10.43
CA ILE A 526 3.61 11.91 11.36
C ILE A 526 4.75 12.60 10.63
N THR A 527 4.50 13.83 10.19
CA THR A 527 5.56 14.72 9.72
C THR A 527 6.32 15.34 10.91
N THR A 528 7.59 15.67 10.71
CA THR A 528 8.49 16.10 11.79
C THR A 528 9.31 17.32 11.40
N GLU A 529 9.81 18.01 12.42
CA GLU A 529 10.68 19.17 12.32
C GLU A 529 11.97 18.97 13.13
N ASP A 530 13.00 19.72 12.79
CA ASP A 530 14.28 19.68 13.53
C ASP A 530 14.08 20.32 14.92
N ALA A 531 14.44 19.59 15.98
CA ALA A 531 14.35 20.11 17.34
C ALA A 531 15.30 21.30 17.57
N ALA A 532 16.38 21.43 16.80
CA ALA A 532 17.31 22.56 16.85
C ALA A 532 16.79 23.82 16.14
N HIS A 533 15.55 23.82 15.63
CA HIS A 533 14.96 24.98 14.98
C HIS A 533 14.97 26.21 15.92
N PRO A 534 15.42 27.41 15.51
CA PRO A 534 15.64 28.55 16.41
C PRO A 534 14.42 29.06 17.19
N SER A 535 13.21 28.87 16.64
CA SER A 535 11.95 29.18 17.32
C SER A 535 11.60 28.17 18.42
N LEU A 536 12.10 26.95 18.31
CA LEU A 536 12.00 25.96 19.37
C LEU A 536 13.12 26.23 20.38
N ASN A 537 12.81 26.14 21.66
CA ASN A 537 13.84 26.27 22.71
C ASN A 537 14.20 24.89 23.24
N LEU A 538 14.34 23.95 22.32
CA LEU A 538 14.86 22.63 22.60
C LEU A 538 16.37 22.73 22.32
N VAL A 539 17.18 22.40 23.32
CA VAL A 539 18.63 22.44 23.18
C VAL A 539 19.07 21.06 22.71
N SER A 540 19.55 20.97 21.48
CA SER A 540 20.22 19.79 20.92
C SER A 540 21.68 19.75 21.32
#